data_AF-A0A526YRT6-F1
#
_entry.id   AF-A0A526YRT6-F1
#
_cell.length_a   1.000
_cell.length_b   1.000
_cell.length_c   1.000
_cell.angle_alpha   90.00
_cell.angle_beta   90.00
_cell.angle_gamma   90.00
#
_symmetry.space_group_name_H-M   'P 1'
#
loop_
_entity.id
_entity.type
_entity.pdbx_description
1 polymer ?
#
loop_
_entity_poly.entity_id
_entity_poly.type
_entity_poly.pdbx_seq_one_letter_code
_entity_poly.pdbx_strand_id
1 'polypeptide(L)'
;TTPVDYELVWRDRPSHVFLTRDERLIEALSGSVKAVIGRKPALSTSGGTSDARFIKDYCPVVEFGLVGKTMHMVDERVALADLETLTQIYLRFIEDWFEQGAS
;
A
#
# COMPACT_ATOMS: atom_id res chain seq x y z
N THR A 1 35.33 -34.65 -2.20
CA THR A 1 33.95 -34.47 -1.71
C THR A 1 33.02 -35.13 -2.68
N THR A 2 32.10 -35.97 -2.21
CA THR A 2 31.13 -36.65 -3.08
C THR A 2 30.11 -35.62 -3.60
N PRO A 3 29.82 -35.56 -4.92
CA PRO A 3 28.80 -34.66 -5.45
C PRO A 3 27.42 -35.00 -4.90
N VAL A 4 26.57 -33.99 -4.70
CA VAL A 4 25.15 -34.16 -4.35
C VAL A 4 24.32 -34.03 -5.62
N ASP A 5 23.51 -35.05 -5.92
CA ASP A 5 22.51 -34.98 -6.97
C ASP A 5 21.26 -34.23 -6.48
N TYR A 6 20.83 -33.23 -7.22
CA TYR A 6 19.60 -32.49 -6.97
C TYR A 6 18.95 -32.06 -8.29
N GLU A 7 17.63 -31.85 -8.24
CA GLU A 7 16.85 -31.27 -9.32
C GLU A 7 16.32 -29.90 -8.90
N LEU A 8 16.43 -28.91 -9.78
CA LEU A 8 15.92 -27.57 -9.57
C LEU A 8 14.91 -27.22 -10.65
N VAL A 9 13.67 -26.92 -10.24
CA VAL A 9 12.60 -26.48 -11.12
C VAL A 9 12.24 -25.03 -10.81
N TRP A 10 12.42 -24.16 -11.80
CA TRP A 10 11.97 -22.78 -11.72
C TRP A 10 10.48 -22.69 -12.07
N ARG A 11 9.70 -22.04 -11.22
CA ARG A 11 8.31 -21.69 -11.52
C ARG A 11 8.24 -20.28 -12.11
N ASP A 12 7.15 -20.00 -12.82
CA ASP A 12 6.91 -18.68 -13.38
C ASP A 12 6.91 -17.59 -12.30
N ARG A 13 7.37 -16.39 -12.68
CA ARG A 13 7.42 -15.25 -11.78
C ARG A 13 6.00 -14.90 -11.33
N PRO A 14 5.71 -14.91 -10.01
CA PRO A 14 4.35 -14.67 -9.54
C PRO A 14 3.91 -13.21 -9.68
N SER A 15 4.86 -12.28 -9.87
CA SER A 15 4.59 -10.84 -9.92
C SER A 15 5.70 -10.06 -10.64
N HIS A 16 5.32 -8.94 -11.27
CA HIS A 16 6.24 -7.93 -11.78
C HIS A 16 6.48 -6.84 -10.72
N VAL A 17 7.71 -6.31 -10.68
CA VAL A 17 8.00 -5.12 -9.85
C VAL A 17 7.42 -3.87 -10.52
N PHE A 18 6.94 -2.92 -9.71
CA PHE A 18 6.40 -1.66 -10.18
C PHE A 18 6.72 -0.52 -9.21
N LEU A 19 6.62 0.72 -9.69
CA LEU A 19 6.79 1.93 -8.90
C LEU A 19 5.88 3.02 -9.44
N THR A 20 5.05 3.60 -8.59
CA THR A 20 4.21 4.75 -8.94
C THR A 20 5.02 6.04 -8.82
N ARG A 21 4.94 6.89 -9.85
CA ARG A 21 5.63 8.19 -9.93
C ARG A 21 4.67 9.39 -10.01
N ASP A 22 3.40 9.17 -9.72
CA ASP A 22 2.38 10.21 -9.74
C ASP A 22 2.47 11.06 -8.47
N GLU A 23 3.14 12.22 -8.57
CA GLU A 23 3.33 13.13 -7.45
C GLU A 23 2.01 13.71 -6.94
N ARG A 24 1.03 13.92 -7.82
CA ARG A 24 -0.28 14.45 -7.44
C ARG A 24 -1.01 13.47 -6.52
N LEU A 25 -1.08 12.19 -6.90
CA LEU A 25 -1.68 11.13 -6.10
C LEU A 25 -0.96 10.96 -4.77
N ILE A 26 0.37 10.91 -4.80
CA ILE A 26 1.21 10.72 -3.61
C ILE A 26 1.04 11.88 -2.62
N GLU A 27 1.09 13.13 -3.09
CA GLU A 27 0.98 14.30 -2.23
C GLU A 27 -0.46 14.53 -1.76
N ALA A 28 -1.48 14.23 -2.56
CA ALA A 28 -2.88 14.31 -2.12
C ALA A 28 -3.13 13.37 -0.92
N LEU A 29 -2.79 12.09 -1.06
CA LEU A 29 -2.96 11.13 0.04
C LEU A 29 -2.07 11.49 1.25
N SER A 30 -0.81 11.86 1.01
CA SER A 30 0.11 12.28 2.09
C SER A 30 -0.40 13.52 2.83
N GLY A 31 -1.03 14.45 2.11
CA GLY A 31 -1.66 15.65 2.64
C GLY A 31 -2.84 15.31 3.54
N SER A 32 -3.75 14.45 3.09
CA SER A 32 -4.92 14.02 3.88
C SER A 32 -4.49 13.25 5.13
N VAL A 33 -3.49 12.37 5.05
CA VAL A 33 -2.89 11.70 6.22
C VAL A 33 -2.36 12.74 7.21
N LYS A 34 -1.56 13.71 6.73
CA LYS A 34 -1.02 14.77 7.59
C LYS A 34 -2.11 15.64 8.22
N ALA A 35 -3.19 15.92 7.51
CA ALA A 35 -4.31 16.71 8.01
C ALA A 35 -5.04 16.01 9.17
N VAL A 36 -5.21 14.68 9.10
CA VAL A 36 -5.93 13.92 10.13
C VAL A 36 -5.05 13.60 11.34
N ILE A 37 -3.78 13.22 11.14
CA ILE A 37 -2.91 12.71 12.24
C ILE A 37 -1.66 13.57 12.51
N GLY A 38 -1.51 14.71 11.83
CA GLY A 38 -0.41 15.66 12.04
C GLY A 38 0.97 15.23 11.51
N ARG A 39 1.08 14.07 10.84
CA ARG A 39 2.37 13.51 10.38
C ARG A 39 2.30 13.12 8.91
N LYS A 40 3.39 13.36 8.17
CA LYS A 40 3.53 12.90 6.78
C LYS A 40 3.96 11.43 6.77
N PRO A 41 3.30 10.54 6.01
CA PRO A 41 3.73 9.15 5.88
C PRO A 41 5.06 9.06 5.13
N ALA A 42 5.88 8.07 5.48
CA ALA A 42 7.07 7.74 4.71
C ALA A 42 6.68 6.93 3.47
N LEU A 43 7.27 7.24 2.32
CA LEU A 43 7.10 6.44 1.11
C LEU A 43 7.93 5.16 1.22
N SER A 44 7.34 4.02 0.88
CA SER A 44 8.03 2.72 0.95
C SER A 44 7.65 1.81 -0.21
N THR A 45 8.58 0.92 -0.56
CA THR A 45 8.38 -0.24 -1.46
C THR A 45 8.70 -1.55 -0.74
N SER A 46 8.85 -1.51 0.59
CA SER A 46 9.13 -2.68 1.43
C SER A 46 7.90 -3.56 1.61
N GLY A 47 8.10 -4.83 1.95
CA GLY A 47 7.03 -5.77 2.25
C GLY A 47 6.80 -6.76 1.11
N GLY A 48 5.58 -7.31 1.04
CA GLY A 48 5.17 -8.22 -0.02
C GLY A 48 4.73 -7.49 -1.30
N THR A 49 3.97 -8.20 -2.14
CA THR A 49 3.28 -7.63 -3.30
C THR A 49 1.78 -7.60 -3.04
N SER A 50 1.05 -6.71 -3.70
CA SER A 50 -0.41 -6.62 -3.66
C SER A 50 -0.98 -6.74 -5.07
N ASP A 51 -2.29 -6.72 -5.21
CA ASP A 51 -2.96 -6.71 -6.52
C ASP A 51 -2.77 -5.40 -7.29
N ALA A 52 -2.16 -4.38 -6.68
CA ALA A 52 -1.65 -3.19 -7.38
C ALA A 52 -0.74 -3.55 -8.56
N ARG A 53 -0.05 -4.72 -8.50
CA ARG A 53 0.76 -5.24 -9.61
C ARG A 53 -0.01 -5.39 -10.93
N PHE A 54 -1.33 -5.58 -10.86
CA PHE A 54 -2.22 -5.65 -12.02
C PHE A 54 -2.87 -4.30 -12.32
N ILE A 55 -3.32 -3.57 -11.29
CA ILE A 55 -4.07 -2.31 -11.45
C ILE A 55 -3.18 -1.19 -12.01
N LYS A 56 -1.88 -1.22 -11.71
CA LYS A 56 -0.91 -0.20 -12.15
C LYS A 56 -0.81 -0.03 -13.67
N ASP A 57 -1.26 -1.04 -14.43
CA ASP A 57 -1.29 -0.97 -15.90
C ASP A 57 -2.44 -0.09 -16.44
N TYR A 58 -3.39 0.28 -15.58
CA TYR A 58 -4.58 1.07 -15.92
C TYR A 58 -4.56 2.47 -15.30
N CYS A 59 -3.99 2.62 -14.10
CA CYS A 59 -3.91 3.90 -13.42
C CYS A 59 -2.75 3.94 -12.41
N PRO A 60 -2.33 5.14 -11.95
CA PRO A 60 -1.43 5.26 -10.82
C PRO A 60 -2.01 4.62 -9.56
N VAL A 61 -1.18 3.91 -8.79
CA VAL A 61 -1.62 3.20 -7.58
C VAL A 61 -0.76 3.57 -6.38
N VAL A 62 -1.41 3.85 -5.24
CA VAL A 62 -0.75 3.97 -3.94
C VAL A 62 -1.45 3.04 -2.96
N GLU A 63 -0.71 2.56 -1.96
CA GLU A 63 -1.24 1.71 -0.91
C GLU A 63 -1.07 2.40 0.44
N PHE A 64 -2.13 2.38 1.24
CA PHE A 64 -2.14 2.91 2.60
C PHE A 64 -3.13 2.09 3.42
N GLY A 65 -2.89 1.92 4.72
CA GLY A 65 -3.73 1.06 5.53
C GLY A 65 -3.26 0.90 6.97
N LEU A 66 -3.88 -0.06 7.66
CA LEU A 66 -3.57 -0.39 9.05
C LEU A 66 -2.19 -1.03 9.17
N VAL A 67 -1.63 -0.98 10.37
CA VAL A 67 -0.35 -1.65 10.66
C VAL A 67 -0.61 -3.16 10.81
N GLY A 68 -0.18 -3.96 9.83
CA GLY A 68 -0.35 -5.42 9.81
C GLY A 68 0.53 -6.21 10.79
N LYS A 69 0.67 -5.77 12.06
CA LYS A 69 1.54 -6.43 13.06
C LYS A 69 1.15 -7.89 13.33
N THR A 70 -0.13 -8.21 13.20
CA THR A 70 -0.73 -9.53 13.45
C THR A 70 -1.29 -10.17 12.18
N MET A 71 -1.04 -9.57 11.01
CA MET A 71 -1.54 -10.08 9.73
C MET A 71 -1.01 -11.49 9.48
N HIS A 72 -1.90 -12.41 9.09
CA HIS A 72 -1.61 -13.84 8.88
C HIS A 72 -1.22 -14.62 10.15
N MET A 73 -1.46 -14.08 11.35
CA MET A 73 -1.26 -14.78 12.61
C MET A 73 -2.60 -15.27 13.19
N VAL A 74 -2.55 -16.21 14.12
CA VAL A 74 -3.71 -16.52 14.97
C VAL A 74 -4.10 -15.27 15.78
N ASP A 75 -5.39 -15.10 16.02
CA ASP A 75 -5.95 -13.93 16.71
C ASP A 75 -5.59 -12.57 16.05
N GLU A 76 -5.59 -12.55 14.70
CA GLU A 76 -5.45 -11.32 13.92
C GLU A 76 -6.46 -10.25 14.39
N ARG A 77 -5.95 -9.05 14.64
CA ARG A 77 -6.72 -7.95 15.25
C ARG A 77 -6.10 -6.60 14.99
N VAL A 78 -6.92 -5.56 15.11
CA VAL A 78 -6.54 -4.16 15.06
C VAL A 78 -7.19 -3.37 16.18
N ALA A 79 -6.60 -2.24 16.57
CA ALA A 79 -7.24 -1.31 17.49
C ALA A 79 -8.40 -0.59 16.78
N LEU A 80 -9.55 -0.46 17.45
CA LEU A 80 -10.70 0.26 16.89
C LEU A 80 -10.36 1.72 16.57
N ALA A 81 -9.58 2.38 17.43
CA ALA A 81 -9.13 3.75 17.20
C ALA A 81 -8.29 3.90 15.90
N ASP A 82 -7.49 2.90 15.54
CA ASP A 82 -6.72 2.92 14.28
C ASP A 82 -7.65 2.77 13.07
N LEU A 83 -8.69 1.93 13.19
CA LEU A 83 -9.70 1.73 12.14
C LEU A 83 -10.54 2.99 11.93
N GLU A 84 -10.99 3.63 13.01
CA GLU A 84 -11.71 4.90 12.97
C GLU A 84 -10.85 6.00 12.35
N THR A 85 -9.58 6.10 12.76
CA THR A 85 -8.62 7.07 12.20
C THR A 85 -8.40 6.83 10.70
N LEU A 86 -8.22 5.57 10.28
CA LEU A 86 -8.06 5.23 8.87
C LEU A 86 -9.30 5.61 8.04
N THR A 87 -10.50 5.45 8.62
CA THR A 87 -11.75 5.86 7.99
C THR A 87 -11.79 7.37 7.74
N GLN A 88 -11.38 8.17 8.74
CA GLN A 88 -11.29 9.63 8.59
C GLN A 88 -10.27 10.04 7.51
N ILE A 89 -9.13 9.34 7.44
CA ILE A 89 -8.11 9.59 6.39
C ILE A 89 -8.68 9.33 5.00
N TYR A 90 -9.38 8.20 4.80
CA TYR A 90 -9.96 7.88 3.49
C TYR A 90 -11.05 8.87 3.09
N LEU A 91 -11.95 9.22 4.01
CA LEU A 91 -12.97 10.22 3.75
C LEU A 91 -12.34 11.54 3.29
N ARG A 92 -11.36 12.02 4.06
CA ARG A 92 -10.67 13.26 3.75
C ARG A 92 -9.93 13.21 2.41
N PHE A 93 -9.29 12.09 2.10
CA PHE A 93 -8.61 11.90 0.81
C PHE A 93 -9.59 11.95 -0.36
N ILE A 94 -10.75 11.31 -0.24
CA ILE A 94 -11.79 11.33 -1.29
C ILE A 94 -12.29 12.77 -1.50
N GLU A 95 -12.58 13.49 -0.42
CA GLU A 95 -12.97 14.91 -0.47
C GLU A 95 -11.90 15.76 -1.16
N ASP A 96 -10.66 15.73 -0.65
CA ASP A 96 -9.53 16.51 -1.18
C ASP A 96 -9.27 16.17 -2.67
N TRP A 97 -9.36 14.89 -3.06
CA TRP A 97 -9.04 14.42 -4.40
C TRP A 97 -10.05 14.90 -5.45
N PHE A 98 -11.35 14.83 -5.12
CA PHE A 98 -12.40 15.20 -6.06
C PHE A 98 -12.76 16.69 -6.05
N GLU A 99 -12.54 17.41 -4.94
CA GLU A 99 -12.66 18.88 -4.94
C GLU A 99 -11.63 19.53 -5.88
N GLN A 100 -10.41 19.01 -5.94
CA GLN A 100 -9.36 19.46 -6.87
C GLN A 100 -9.66 19.17 -8.35
N GLY A 101 -10.63 18.30 -8.65
CA GLY A 101 -11.05 18.00 -10.02
C GLY A 101 -12.24 18.84 -10.50
N ALA A 102 -12.90 19.56 -9.60
CA ALA A 102 -14.05 20.42 -9.88
C ALA A 102 -13.66 21.88 -10.21
N SER A 103 -12.35 22.17 -10.27
CA SER A 103 -11.79 23.49 -10.62
C SER A 103 -11.15 23.51 -12.00
#